data_AF-A0A5D2DAB3-F1
#
_entry.id   AF-A0A5D2DAB3-F1
#
_cell.length_a   1.000
_cell.length_b   1.000
_cell.length_c   1.000
_cell.angle_alpha   90.00
_cell.angle_beta   90.00
_cell.angle_gamma   90.00
#
_symmetry.space_group_name_H-M   'P 1'
#
loop_
_entity.id
_entity.type
_entity.pdbx_description
1 polymer ?
#
loop_
_entity_poly.entity_id
_entity_poly.type
_entity_poly.pdbx_seq_one_letter_code
_entity_poly.pdbx_strand_id
1 'polypeptide(L)'
;LRTVAQNGDIDALYRRFAEDPYVLDRAARSGKPHFAMEVANLKPSLSSKLNLMGLSPLHLALQHNCSHMVRGLITINSNLIRVKAKGMMTPLHYLAEIDDAELLAEFLFACPSSIEDTTVKFETAVHIAVKNGSISALKVLLGWLNRVNKEDILTWKDEDGNTALHIAVSTIQPQVVKLLVKHVNVNVKNSNGMTAMDTFHLQGTMQSLEIGKILSRARAKRASNLTSNMTLRDYLSRKLTLIDIRDKYLGIYSRNNRSDIRAMVLVVAILIVTATYQAGLNPPGGYWQDNYKPATTNNGSSSANNTNTSLGQDPRPHYAGQIIMKPFNLFYFFTLNSLAFYLSVWTILVVITGFPYSVILYVCTCFLLLSYYTSLVSIFPSQPNSSIFTAASTSYKNLLYVSAAATYVIPVIALVKHERVKNRVVSMRGNRVATYPEI
;
A
#
# COMPACT_ATOMS: atom_id res chain seq x y z
N LEU A 1 -26.85 42.29 -25.69
CA LEU A 1 -27.29 41.83 -24.35
C LEU A 1 -28.44 42.67 -23.82
N ARG A 2 -28.29 43.98 -23.56
CA ARG A 2 -29.38 44.84 -23.05
C ARG A 2 -30.68 44.80 -23.88
N THR A 3 -30.58 44.90 -25.20
CA THR A 3 -31.75 44.87 -26.11
C THR A 3 -32.41 43.48 -26.22
N VAL A 4 -31.62 42.42 -26.09
CA VAL A 4 -32.10 41.02 -26.18
C VAL A 4 -32.82 40.62 -24.88
N ALA A 5 -32.29 41.07 -23.74
CA ALA A 5 -32.91 40.86 -22.43
C ALA A 5 -34.26 41.60 -22.29
N GLN A 6 -34.38 42.80 -22.87
CA GLN A 6 -35.65 43.55 -22.91
C GLN A 6 -36.75 42.85 -23.72
N ASN A 7 -36.36 42.11 -24.77
CA ASN A 7 -37.30 41.40 -25.64
C ASN A 7 -37.62 39.97 -25.18
N GLY A 8 -36.94 39.46 -24.13
CA GLY A 8 -37.12 38.09 -23.64
C GLY A 8 -36.72 36.98 -24.63
N ASP A 9 -36.00 37.31 -25.71
CA ASP A 9 -35.67 36.37 -26.79
C ASP A 9 -34.41 35.56 -26.45
N ILE A 10 -34.64 34.33 -25.98
CA ILE A 10 -33.60 33.37 -25.60
C ILE A 10 -32.77 32.94 -26.81
N ASP A 11 -33.37 32.82 -28.01
CA ASP A 11 -32.66 32.40 -29.22
C ASP A 11 -31.76 33.52 -29.77
N ALA A 12 -32.17 34.79 -29.63
CA ALA A 12 -31.29 35.92 -29.89
C ALA A 12 -30.14 36.01 -28.87
N LEU A 13 -30.34 35.56 -27.62
CA LEU A 13 -29.28 35.48 -26.61
C LEU A 13 -28.23 34.42 -27.00
N TYR A 14 -28.69 33.23 -27.41
CA TYR A 14 -27.81 32.17 -27.90
C TYR A 14 -27.09 32.53 -29.21
N ARG A 15 -27.73 33.27 -30.11
CA ARG A 15 -27.08 33.85 -31.31
C ARG A 15 -25.98 34.84 -30.93
N ARG A 16 -26.20 35.68 -29.92
CA ARG A 16 -25.15 36.60 -29.41
C ARG A 16 -23.98 35.86 -28.77
N PHE A 17 -24.23 34.73 -28.09
CA PHE A 17 -23.15 33.87 -27.60
C PHE A 17 -22.42 33.10 -28.71
N ALA A 18 -23.05 32.93 -29.89
CA ALA A 18 -22.38 32.40 -31.08
C ALA A 18 -21.50 33.47 -31.77
N GLU A 19 -21.93 34.74 -31.75
CA GLU A 19 -21.15 35.88 -32.26
C GLU A 19 -19.89 36.18 -31.42
N ASP A 20 -19.93 35.97 -30.09
CA ASP A 20 -18.77 36.13 -29.20
C ASP A 20 -18.49 34.85 -28.37
N PRO A 21 -17.78 33.86 -28.93
CA PRO A 21 -17.47 32.62 -28.24
C PRO A 21 -16.50 32.78 -27.06
N TYR A 22 -15.91 33.97 -26.88
CA TYR A 22 -14.87 34.25 -25.89
C TYR A 22 -15.32 35.29 -24.85
N VAL A 23 -16.64 35.47 -24.65
CA VAL A 23 -17.20 36.34 -23.61
C VAL A 23 -16.60 36.05 -22.22
N LEU A 24 -16.43 34.78 -21.86
CA LEU A 24 -15.84 34.38 -20.57
C LEU A 24 -14.37 34.76 -20.44
N ASP A 25 -13.61 34.77 -21.55
CA ASP A 25 -12.22 35.22 -21.56
C ASP A 25 -12.15 36.71 -21.20
N ARG A 26 -12.97 37.54 -21.86
CA ARG A 26 -13.01 38.98 -21.55
C ARG A 26 -13.47 39.25 -20.12
N ALA A 27 -14.42 38.48 -19.60
CA ALA A 27 -14.87 38.58 -18.22
C ALA A 27 -13.76 38.20 -17.22
N ALA A 28 -12.94 37.18 -17.53
CA ALA A 28 -11.77 36.79 -16.75
C ALA A 28 -10.71 37.89 -16.72
N ARG A 29 -10.34 38.43 -17.89
CA ARG A 29 -9.38 39.56 -17.98
C ARG A 29 -9.84 40.81 -17.26
N SER A 30 -11.14 41.05 -17.21
CA SER A 30 -11.75 42.24 -16.60
C SER A 30 -12.10 42.07 -15.12
N GLY A 31 -11.87 40.88 -14.54
CA GLY A 31 -12.18 40.59 -13.14
C GLY A 31 -13.66 40.74 -12.78
N LYS A 32 -14.59 40.28 -13.64
CA LYS A 32 -16.05 40.38 -13.41
C LYS A 32 -16.65 39.01 -13.06
N PRO A 33 -16.53 38.54 -11.80
CA PRO A 33 -16.90 37.17 -11.42
C PRO A 33 -18.40 36.88 -11.57
N HIS A 34 -19.29 37.76 -11.08
CA HIS A 34 -20.74 37.55 -11.17
C HIS A 34 -21.22 37.43 -12.62
N PHE A 35 -20.74 38.30 -13.49
CA PHE A 35 -21.07 38.24 -14.91
C PHE A 35 -20.55 36.96 -15.57
N ALA A 36 -19.32 36.54 -15.23
CA ALA A 36 -18.75 35.30 -15.75
C ALA A 36 -19.53 34.07 -15.27
N MET A 37 -19.95 34.04 -13.99
CA MET A 37 -20.76 32.96 -13.43
C MET A 37 -22.12 32.87 -14.12
N GLU A 38 -22.78 34.00 -14.37
CA GLU A 38 -24.06 34.03 -15.06
C GLU A 38 -23.94 33.47 -16.49
N VAL A 39 -22.91 33.88 -17.22
CA VAL A 39 -22.63 33.36 -18.58
C VAL A 39 -22.29 31.86 -18.55
N ALA A 40 -21.50 31.42 -17.56
CA ALA A 40 -21.15 30.02 -17.39
C ALA A 40 -22.37 29.14 -17.04
N ASN A 41 -23.32 29.65 -16.26
CA ASN A 41 -24.59 28.99 -15.96
C ASN A 41 -25.50 28.90 -17.19
N LEU A 42 -25.58 29.98 -17.98
CA LEU A 42 -26.42 30.02 -19.18
C LEU A 42 -25.88 29.11 -20.30
N LYS A 43 -24.55 28.96 -20.41
CA LYS A 43 -23.91 28.11 -21.42
C LYS A 43 -22.62 27.45 -20.89
N PRO A 44 -22.73 26.32 -20.18
CA PRO A 44 -21.58 25.63 -19.58
C PRO A 44 -20.47 25.23 -20.55
N SER A 45 -20.81 25.02 -21.83
CA SER A 45 -19.84 24.68 -22.89
C SER A 45 -18.84 25.79 -23.19
N LEU A 46 -19.14 27.05 -22.83
CA LEU A 46 -18.17 28.15 -22.95
C LEU A 46 -17.07 28.05 -21.89
N SER A 47 -17.35 27.46 -20.73
CA SER A 47 -16.42 27.41 -19.59
C SER A 47 -15.21 26.50 -19.85
N SER A 48 -15.34 25.50 -20.73
CA SER A 48 -14.25 24.62 -21.16
C SER A 48 -13.61 25.03 -22.49
N LYS A 49 -14.20 26.00 -23.22
CA LYS A 49 -13.71 26.41 -24.54
C LYS A 49 -12.39 27.16 -24.41
N LEU A 50 -11.40 26.75 -25.20
CA LEU A 50 -10.09 27.40 -25.24
C LEU A 50 -10.14 28.65 -26.15
N ASN A 51 -9.43 29.71 -25.74
CA ASN A 51 -9.24 30.90 -26.57
C ASN A 51 -8.13 30.69 -27.62
N LEU A 52 -7.82 31.74 -28.40
CA LEU A 52 -6.77 31.71 -29.43
C LEU A 52 -5.36 31.39 -28.89
N MET A 53 -5.13 31.63 -27.60
CA MET A 53 -3.87 31.29 -26.91
C MET A 53 -3.85 29.86 -26.36
N GLY A 54 -4.95 29.12 -26.55
CA GLY A 54 -5.13 27.77 -26.03
C GLY A 54 -5.42 27.73 -24.53
N LEU A 55 -5.92 28.81 -23.93
CA LEU A 55 -6.22 28.91 -22.49
C LEU A 55 -7.74 28.83 -22.26
N SER A 56 -8.16 28.12 -21.20
CA SER A 56 -9.56 28.14 -20.76
C SER A 56 -9.84 29.38 -19.89
N PRO A 57 -11.12 29.78 -19.72
CA PRO A 57 -11.52 30.83 -18.78
C PRO A 57 -10.95 30.65 -17.37
N LEU A 58 -10.82 29.40 -16.91
CA LEU A 58 -10.24 29.09 -15.60
C LEU A 58 -8.73 29.38 -15.55
N HIS A 59 -7.97 29.08 -16.62
CA HIS A 59 -6.55 29.44 -16.70
C HIS A 59 -6.35 30.95 -16.70
N LEU A 60 -7.20 31.69 -17.42
CA LEU A 60 -7.15 33.15 -17.47
C LEU A 60 -7.48 33.77 -16.12
N ALA A 61 -8.48 33.22 -15.42
CA ALA A 61 -8.82 33.65 -14.06
C ALA A 61 -7.63 33.44 -13.09
N LEU A 62 -6.89 32.33 -13.23
CA LEU A 62 -5.67 32.09 -12.45
C LEU A 62 -4.54 33.07 -12.84
N GLN A 63 -4.30 33.28 -14.13
CA GLN A 63 -3.27 34.22 -14.63
C GLN A 63 -3.50 35.67 -14.17
N HIS A 64 -4.77 36.06 -14.01
CA HIS A 64 -5.17 37.38 -13.52
C HIS A 64 -5.48 37.41 -12.02
N ASN A 65 -5.13 36.36 -11.27
CA ASN A 65 -5.33 36.25 -9.82
C ASN A 65 -6.77 36.56 -9.35
N CYS A 66 -7.77 36.16 -10.14
CA CYS A 66 -9.19 36.40 -9.87
C CYS A 66 -9.79 35.22 -9.06
N SER A 67 -9.39 35.09 -7.80
CA SER A 67 -9.80 33.97 -6.92
C SER A 67 -11.32 33.78 -6.81
N HIS A 68 -12.11 34.85 -6.74
CA HIS A 68 -13.57 34.78 -6.74
C HIS A 68 -14.14 34.13 -8.01
N MET A 69 -13.55 34.43 -9.17
CA MET A 69 -13.98 33.82 -10.42
C MET A 69 -13.55 32.35 -10.50
N VAL A 70 -12.36 32.01 -10.00
CA VAL A 70 -11.87 30.63 -9.91
C VAL A 70 -12.84 29.79 -9.06
N ARG A 71 -13.16 30.25 -7.85
CA ARG A 71 -14.11 29.58 -6.95
C ARG A 71 -15.51 29.48 -7.57
N GLY A 72 -15.98 30.55 -8.22
CA GLY A 72 -17.25 30.57 -8.92
C GLY A 72 -17.33 29.56 -10.08
N LEU A 73 -16.27 29.43 -10.88
CA LEU A 73 -16.25 28.49 -12.00
C LEU A 73 -16.19 27.02 -11.53
N ILE A 74 -15.46 26.73 -10.46
CA ILE A 74 -15.31 25.37 -9.92
C ILE A 74 -16.59 24.90 -9.23
N THR A 75 -17.30 25.80 -8.55
CA THR A 75 -18.61 25.50 -7.96
C THR A 75 -19.66 25.16 -9.01
N ILE A 76 -19.59 25.79 -10.19
CA ILE A 76 -20.44 25.44 -11.34
C ILE A 76 -20.05 24.09 -11.93
N ASN A 77 -18.75 23.87 -12.16
CA ASN A 77 -18.26 22.62 -12.74
C ASN A 77 -16.81 22.31 -12.33
N SER A 78 -16.62 21.32 -11.46
CA SER A 78 -15.30 20.90 -10.99
C SER A 78 -14.45 20.21 -12.08
N ASN A 79 -15.06 19.70 -13.15
CA ASN A 79 -14.31 19.10 -14.27
C ASN A 79 -13.47 20.14 -15.04
N LEU A 80 -13.74 21.43 -14.86
CA LEU A 80 -12.92 22.51 -15.43
C LEU A 80 -11.46 22.46 -14.95
N ILE A 81 -11.21 21.89 -13.77
CA ILE A 81 -9.87 21.67 -13.19
C ILE A 81 -9.02 20.72 -14.06
N ARG A 82 -9.65 19.88 -14.89
CA ARG A 82 -8.97 18.91 -15.76
C ARG A 82 -8.88 19.37 -17.22
N VAL A 83 -9.39 20.56 -17.54
CA VAL A 83 -9.29 21.11 -18.91
C VAL A 83 -7.83 21.36 -19.24
N LYS A 84 -7.37 20.79 -20.35
CA LYS A 84 -5.98 20.89 -20.80
C LYS A 84 -5.83 22.06 -21.76
N ALA A 85 -5.06 23.06 -21.35
CA ALA A 85 -4.67 24.19 -22.16
C ALA A 85 -3.43 23.87 -23.03
N LYS A 86 -2.81 24.92 -23.60
CA LYS A 86 -1.54 24.85 -24.32
C LYS A 86 -0.51 23.99 -23.56
N GLY A 87 0.13 23.05 -24.26
CA GLY A 87 1.09 22.10 -23.66
C GLY A 87 0.45 21.00 -22.80
N MET A 88 -0.86 20.78 -22.94
CA MET A 88 -1.66 19.89 -22.09
C MET A 88 -1.64 20.27 -20.60
N MET A 89 -1.38 21.54 -20.30
CA MET A 89 -1.30 22.02 -18.93
C MET A 89 -2.70 22.17 -18.35
N THR A 90 -2.93 21.61 -17.15
CA THR A 90 -4.20 21.80 -16.44
C THR A 90 -4.09 22.97 -15.46
N PRO A 91 -5.23 23.54 -15.02
CA PRO A 91 -5.25 24.55 -13.96
C PRO A 91 -4.50 24.14 -12.68
N LEU A 92 -4.50 22.84 -12.33
CA LEU A 92 -3.71 22.33 -11.20
C LEU A 92 -2.19 22.48 -11.40
N HIS A 93 -1.69 22.25 -12.63
CA HIS A 93 -0.28 22.50 -12.96
C HIS A 93 0.08 23.98 -12.84
N TYR A 94 -0.82 24.87 -13.28
CA TYR A 94 -0.62 26.32 -13.18
C TYR A 94 -0.53 26.77 -11.71
N LEU A 95 -1.40 26.25 -10.84
CA LEU A 95 -1.33 26.51 -9.39
C LEU A 95 -0.01 26.02 -8.77
N ALA A 96 0.51 24.88 -9.22
CA ALA A 96 1.81 24.37 -8.80
C ALA A 96 2.96 25.27 -9.30
N GLU A 97 2.83 25.90 -10.46
CA GLU A 97 3.81 26.86 -11.00
C GLU A 97 3.86 28.17 -10.19
N ILE A 98 2.70 28.73 -9.81
CA ILE A 98 2.61 30.01 -9.09
C ILE A 98 2.76 29.91 -7.56
N ASP A 99 2.87 28.71 -7.00
CA ASP A 99 2.95 28.40 -5.55
C ASP A 99 1.71 28.79 -4.71
N ASP A 100 0.52 28.84 -5.32
CA ASP A 100 -0.74 29.10 -4.58
C ASP A 100 -1.26 27.83 -3.91
N ALA A 101 -0.83 27.60 -2.67
CA ALA A 101 -1.18 26.43 -1.88
C ALA A 101 -2.66 26.35 -1.48
N GLU A 102 -3.36 27.48 -1.35
CA GLU A 102 -4.76 27.53 -0.89
C GLU A 102 -5.69 27.05 -2.00
N LEU A 103 -5.60 27.67 -3.18
CA LEU A 103 -6.37 27.24 -4.35
C LEU A 103 -5.97 25.84 -4.80
N LEU A 104 -4.69 25.45 -4.67
CA LEU A 104 -4.26 24.09 -4.97
C LEU A 104 -4.96 23.06 -4.08
N ALA A 105 -5.10 23.34 -2.78
CA ALA A 105 -5.82 22.48 -1.86
C ALA A 105 -7.31 22.39 -2.24
N GLU A 106 -7.97 23.52 -2.55
CA GLU A 106 -9.36 23.55 -3.00
C GLU A 106 -9.56 22.69 -4.27
N PHE A 107 -8.64 22.75 -5.22
CA PHE A 107 -8.74 22.00 -6.49
C PHE A 107 -8.62 20.49 -6.26
N LEU A 108 -7.70 20.08 -5.38
CA LEU A 108 -7.51 18.68 -5.04
C LEU A 108 -8.75 18.10 -4.34
N PHE A 109 -9.40 18.87 -3.47
CA PHE A 109 -10.67 18.47 -2.86
C PHE A 109 -11.82 18.43 -3.87
N ALA A 110 -11.94 19.41 -4.74
CA ALA A 110 -13.01 19.49 -5.73
C ALA A 110 -12.87 18.43 -6.83
N CYS A 111 -11.65 18.08 -7.23
CA CYS A 111 -11.37 17.08 -8.25
C CYS A 111 -10.14 16.22 -7.91
N PRO A 112 -10.27 15.17 -7.06
CA PRO A 112 -9.16 14.31 -6.65
C PRO A 112 -8.42 13.61 -7.79
N SER A 113 -9.08 13.43 -8.93
CA SER A 113 -8.53 12.77 -10.11
C SER A 113 -7.58 13.65 -10.92
N SER A 114 -7.58 14.97 -10.70
CA SER A 114 -6.70 15.93 -11.38
C SER A 114 -5.21 15.73 -11.09
N ILE A 115 -4.87 15.10 -9.96
CA ILE A 115 -3.48 14.82 -9.57
C ILE A 115 -2.76 13.84 -10.52
N GLU A 116 -3.52 13.08 -11.30
CA GLU A 116 -3.01 12.11 -12.28
C GLU A 116 -2.81 12.72 -13.68
N ASP A 117 -3.25 13.96 -13.91
CA ASP A 117 -3.08 14.59 -15.21
C ASP A 117 -1.62 14.97 -15.44
N THR A 118 -1.16 14.80 -16.68
CA THR A 118 0.20 15.15 -17.11
C THR A 118 0.17 16.13 -18.28
N THR A 119 1.24 16.94 -18.37
CA THR A 119 1.53 17.80 -19.52
C THR A 119 1.98 16.99 -20.75
N VAL A 120 2.24 17.68 -21.86
CA VAL A 120 2.81 17.09 -23.09
C VAL A 120 4.20 16.49 -22.86
N LYS A 121 4.95 17.02 -21.88
CA LYS A 121 6.27 16.51 -21.45
C LYS A 121 6.15 15.43 -20.38
N PHE A 122 4.96 14.89 -20.18
CA PHE A 122 4.65 13.91 -19.13
C PHE A 122 4.95 14.41 -17.71
N GLU A 123 5.03 15.72 -17.49
CA GLU A 123 5.21 16.33 -16.17
C GLU A 123 3.90 16.28 -15.40
N THR A 124 3.95 15.89 -14.13
CA THR A 124 2.81 16.01 -13.19
C THR A 124 2.88 17.36 -12.46
N ALA A 125 1.82 17.74 -11.74
CA ALA A 125 1.84 18.93 -10.88
C ALA A 125 3.02 18.95 -9.88
N VAL A 126 3.49 17.77 -9.43
CA VAL A 126 4.69 17.65 -8.59
C VAL A 126 5.96 18.05 -9.34
N HIS A 127 6.12 17.62 -10.60
CA HIS A 127 7.27 18.01 -11.42
C HIS A 127 7.30 19.52 -11.62
N ILE A 128 6.15 20.15 -11.90
CA ILE A 128 6.03 21.60 -12.09
C ILE A 128 6.37 22.37 -10.79
N ALA A 129 5.83 21.94 -9.64
CA ALA A 129 6.15 22.56 -8.35
C ALA A 129 7.65 22.50 -8.05
N VAL A 130 8.28 21.35 -8.31
CA VAL A 130 9.72 21.16 -8.08
C VAL A 130 10.56 22.02 -9.03
N LYS A 131 10.21 22.05 -10.32
CA LYS A 131 10.92 22.83 -11.33
C LYS A 131 10.97 24.32 -11.00
N ASN A 132 9.89 24.85 -10.43
CA ASN A 132 9.76 26.27 -10.06
C ASN A 132 10.17 26.57 -8.61
N GLY A 133 10.45 25.55 -7.80
CA GLY A 133 10.77 25.74 -6.37
C GLY A 133 9.59 26.16 -5.50
N SER A 134 8.38 25.80 -5.93
CA SER A 134 7.11 26.05 -5.24
C SER A 134 6.96 25.14 -4.02
N ILE A 135 7.61 25.51 -2.92
CA ILE A 135 7.69 24.69 -1.69
C ILE A 135 6.31 24.50 -1.04
N SER A 136 5.46 25.53 -1.08
CA SER A 136 4.15 25.52 -0.43
C SER A 136 3.21 24.56 -1.15
N ALA A 137 3.13 24.67 -2.47
CA ALA A 137 2.41 23.77 -3.35
C ALA A 137 2.94 22.33 -3.22
N LEU A 138 4.26 22.13 -3.20
CA LEU A 138 4.86 20.81 -3.03
C LEU A 138 4.43 20.13 -1.72
N LYS A 139 4.37 20.86 -0.60
CA LYS A 139 3.90 20.31 0.69
C LYS A 139 2.43 19.88 0.62
N VAL A 140 1.58 20.68 -0.02
CA VAL A 140 0.17 20.33 -0.23
C VAL A 140 0.03 19.09 -1.11
N LEU A 141 0.75 19.02 -2.23
CA LEU A 141 0.75 17.87 -3.13
C LEU A 141 1.21 16.59 -2.43
N LEU A 142 2.35 16.63 -1.72
CA LEU A 142 2.86 15.47 -0.97
C LEU A 142 1.87 15.05 0.13
N GLY A 143 1.30 16.02 0.85
CA GLY A 143 0.29 15.77 1.87
C GLY A 143 -0.98 15.15 1.31
N TRP A 144 -1.40 15.55 0.11
CA TRP A 144 -2.55 14.97 -0.58
C TRP A 144 -2.28 13.54 -1.05
N LEU A 145 -1.15 13.31 -1.72
CA LEU A 145 -0.76 11.99 -2.26
C LEU A 145 -0.73 10.90 -1.18
N ASN A 146 -0.22 11.23 0.00
CA ASN A 146 -0.23 10.34 1.16
C ASN A 146 -1.67 10.03 1.62
N ARG A 147 -2.54 11.04 1.73
CA ARG A 147 -3.95 10.88 2.14
C ARG A 147 -4.76 10.01 1.18
N VAL A 148 -4.53 10.13 -0.14
CA VAL A 148 -5.25 9.34 -1.15
C VAL A 148 -4.54 8.04 -1.56
N ASN A 149 -3.42 7.70 -0.90
CA ASN A 149 -2.60 6.52 -1.19
C ASN A 149 -2.19 6.41 -2.68
N LYS A 150 -1.76 7.53 -3.26
CA LYS A 150 -1.26 7.65 -4.66
C LYS A 150 0.21 8.07 -4.74
N GLU A 151 1.02 7.63 -3.78
CA GLU A 151 2.45 7.94 -3.75
C GLU A 151 3.23 7.39 -4.97
N ASP A 152 2.63 6.46 -5.73
CA ASP A 152 3.16 5.97 -7.00
C ASP A 152 3.32 7.07 -8.05
N ILE A 153 2.57 8.18 -7.96
CA ILE A 153 2.74 9.35 -8.83
C ILE A 153 4.14 9.99 -8.66
N LEU A 154 4.76 9.86 -7.48
CA LEU A 154 6.11 10.39 -7.24
C LEU A 154 7.21 9.63 -8.01
N THR A 155 6.90 8.42 -8.50
CA THR A 155 7.83 7.63 -9.32
C THR A 155 7.63 7.85 -10.81
N TRP A 156 6.63 8.63 -11.21
CA TRP A 156 6.38 8.97 -12.61
C TRP A 156 7.54 9.80 -13.15
N LYS A 157 7.76 9.70 -14.45
CA LYS A 157 8.91 10.25 -15.15
C LYS A 157 8.43 11.26 -16.20
N ASP A 158 9.15 12.35 -16.35
CA ASP A 158 8.95 13.26 -17.48
C ASP A 158 9.46 12.66 -18.81
N GLU A 159 9.40 13.44 -19.89
CA GLU A 159 9.88 13.10 -21.24
C GLU A 159 11.33 12.60 -21.27
N ASP A 160 12.21 13.14 -20.42
CA ASP A 160 13.62 12.76 -20.30
C ASP A 160 13.83 11.56 -19.36
N GLY A 161 12.75 10.99 -18.82
CA GLY A 161 12.79 9.92 -17.84
C GLY A 161 13.12 10.38 -16.42
N ASN A 162 13.19 11.69 -16.16
CA ASN A 162 13.53 12.25 -14.86
C ASN A 162 12.31 12.15 -13.92
N THR A 163 12.55 11.69 -12.71
CA THR A 163 11.58 11.85 -11.62
C THR A 163 11.70 13.24 -11.00
N ALA A 164 10.70 13.65 -10.21
CA ALA A 164 10.75 14.89 -9.43
C ALA A 164 12.07 15.08 -8.65
N LEU A 165 12.67 14.01 -8.12
CA LEU A 165 13.96 14.11 -7.42
C LEU A 165 15.13 14.50 -8.35
N HIS A 166 15.15 13.99 -9.59
CA HIS A 166 16.18 14.37 -10.56
C HIS A 166 16.09 15.87 -10.89
N ILE A 167 14.87 16.39 -11.07
CA ILE A 167 14.62 17.82 -11.33
C ILE A 167 15.05 18.66 -10.11
N ALA A 168 14.73 18.24 -8.89
CA ALA A 168 15.12 18.96 -7.67
C ALA A 168 16.65 19.08 -7.52
N VAL A 169 17.38 18.03 -7.91
CA VAL A 169 18.84 18.04 -7.92
C VAL A 169 19.36 18.93 -9.04
N SER A 170 18.84 18.79 -10.27
CA SER A 170 19.27 19.58 -11.44
C SER A 170 18.93 21.07 -11.34
N THR A 171 18.01 21.45 -10.46
CA THR A 171 17.67 22.86 -10.18
C THR A 171 18.35 23.41 -8.92
N ILE A 172 19.20 22.60 -8.26
CA ILE A 172 19.99 22.98 -7.07
C ILE A 172 19.09 23.46 -5.91
N GLN A 173 18.05 22.68 -5.58
CA GLN A 173 17.08 23.05 -4.55
C GLN A 173 17.17 22.15 -3.30
N PRO A 174 18.04 22.45 -2.32
CA PRO A 174 18.28 21.57 -1.17
C PRO A 174 17.03 21.32 -0.32
N GLN A 175 16.19 22.35 -0.15
CA GLN A 175 14.97 22.23 0.64
C GLN A 175 13.92 21.31 0.00
N VAL A 176 13.79 21.37 -1.33
CA VAL A 176 12.91 20.47 -2.09
C VAL A 176 13.44 19.04 -2.09
N VAL A 177 14.76 18.85 -2.26
CA VAL A 177 15.41 17.53 -2.13
C VAL A 177 15.13 16.93 -0.74
N LYS A 178 15.27 17.73 0.34
CA LYS A 178 15.00 17.31 1.72
C LYS A 178 13.55 16.85 1.93
N LEU A 179 12.59 17.47 1.26
CA LEU A 179 11.18 17.06 1.31
C LEU A 179 10.96 15.76 0.53
N LEU A 180 11.42 15.69 -0.72
CA LEU A 180 11.19 14.55 -1.60
C LEU A 180 11.84 13.26 -1.10
N VAL A 181 13.07 13.33 -0.60
CA VAL A 181 13.85 12.16 -0.13
C VAL A 181 13.12 11.34 0.94
N LYS A 182 12.20 11.95 1.70
CA LYS A 182 11.39 11.24 2.71
C LYS A 182 10.31 10.34 2.10
N HIS A 183 9.87 10.64 0.88
CA HIS A 183 8.72 10.01 0.24
C HIS A 183 9.09 9.21 -1.02
N VAL A 184 10.30 9.38 -1.57
CA VAL A 184 10.69 8.77 -2.85
C VAL A 184 11.85 7.80 -2.73
N ASN A 185 11.89 6.82 -3.63
CA ASN A 185 13.07 5.99 -3.83
C ASN A 185 14.18 6.81 -4.52
N VAL A 186 15.29 7.05 -3.82
CA VAL A 186 16.40 7.89 -4.29
C VAL A 186 17.26 7.24 -5.38
N ASN A 187 17.11 5.93 -5.61
CA ASN A 187 17.96 5.16 -6.52
C ASN A 187 17.27 4.82 -7.86
N VAL A 188 16.26 5.60 -8.24
CA VAL A 188 15.61 5.48 -9.55
C VAL A 188 16.53 6.03 -10.63
N LYS A 189 16.55 5.38 -11.79
CA LYS A 189 17.30 5.81 -12.97
C LYS A 189 16.41 6.53 -13.98
N ASN A 190 16.90 7.60 -14.58
CA ASN A 190 16.26 8.27 -15.72
C ASN A 190 16.51 7.54 -17.05
N SER A 191 16.05 8.10 -18.19
CA SER A 191 16.22 7.48 -19.51
C SER A 191 17.69 7.33 -19.93
N ASN A 192 18.57 8.17 -19.38
CA ASN A 192 20.02 8.10 -19.58
C ASN A 192 20.71 7.10 -18.63
N GLY A 193 19.94 6.35 -17.82
CA GLY A 193 20.46 5.40 -16.85
C GLY A 193 21.10 6.04 -15.62
N MET A 194 20.95 7.34 -15.42
CA MET A 194 21.53 8.12 -14.33
C MET A 194 20.61 8.16 -13.13
N THR A 195 21.17 8.08 -11.92
CA THR A 195 20.44 8.36 -10.67
C THR A 195 20.54 9.84 -10.30
N ALA A 196 19.72 10.29 -9.35
CA ALA A 196 19.84 11.62 -8.76
C ALA A 196 21.24 11.92 -8.20
N MET A 197 21.97 10.91 -7.71
CA MET A 197 23.36 11.06 -7.25
C MET A 197 24.34 11.29 -8.42
N ASP A 198 24.09 10.68 -9.58
CA ASP A 198 24.90 10.92 -10.79
C ASP A 198 24.61 12.32 -11.36
N THR A 199 23.33 12.73 -11.40
CA THR A 199 22.93 14.10 -11.78
C THR A 199 23.62 15.14 -10.90
N PHE A 200 23.69 14.91 -9.59
CA PHE A 200 24.42 15.79 -8.66
C PHE A 200 25.90 15.93 -9.02
N HIS A 201 26.57 14.84 -9.39
CA HIS A 201 28.00 14.87 -9.73
C HIS A 201 28.28 15.56 -11.06
N LEU A 202 27.37 15.49 -12.04
CA LEU A 202 27.51 16.17 -13.33
C LEU A 202 27.45 17.69 -13.20
N GLN A 203 26.80 18.21 -12.16
CA GLN A 203 26.52 19.63 -12.02
C GLN A 203 27.67 20.45 -11.39
N GLY A 204 28.72 19.79 -10.90
CA GLY A 204 29.84 20.42 -10.20
C GLY A 204 29.59 20.58 -8.70
N THR A 205 30.56 20.15 -7.88
CA THR A 205 30.43 19.98 -6.42
C THR A 205 30.38 21.27 -5.60
N MET A 206 30.75 22.42 -6.18
CA MET A 206 31.02 23.64 -5.42
C MET A 206 29.76 24.37 -4.93
N GLN A 207 28.63 24.26 -5.64
CA GLN A 207 27.41 25.02 -5.31
C GLN A 207 26.37 24.24 -4.50
N SER A 208 26.59 22.94 -4.26
CA SER A 208 25.51 22.02 -3.86
C SER A 208 25.89 21.01 -2.77
N LEU A 209 26.94 21.25 -1.97
CA LEU A 209 27.42 20.32 -0.93
C LEU A 209 26.30 19.85 0.02
N GLU A 210 25.32 20.71 0.30
CA GLU A 210 24.14 20.35 1.10
C GLU A 210 23.30 19.23 0.44
N ILE A 211 23.06 19.29 -0.87
CA ILE A 211 22.32 18.27 -1.63
C ILE A 211 23.07 16.93 -1.56
N GLY A 212 24.39 16.94 -1.75
CA GLY A 212 25.22 15.74 -1.62
C GLY A 212 25.15 15.12 -0.21
N LYS A 213 25.12 15.95 0.84
CA LYS A 213 24.91 15.49 2.23
C LYS A 213 23.52 14.90 2.44
N ILE A 214 22.47 15.49 1.86
CA ILE A 214 21.10 14.98 1.97
C ILE A 214 20.97 13.63 1.24
N LEU A 215 21.46 13.54 0.00
CA LEU A 215 21.44 12.31 -0.80
C LEU A 215 22.26 11.18 -0.16
N SER A 216 23.43 11.49 0.40
CA SER A 216 24.24 10.48 1.10
C SER A 216 23.55 9.97 2.38
N ARG A 217 22.94 10.86 3.18
CA ARG A 217 22.09 10.46 4.32
C ARG A 217 20.91 9.60 3.90
N ALA A 218 20.35 9.84 2.72
CA ALA A 218 19.29 9.04 2.11
C ALA A 218 19.74 7.69 1.55
N ARG A 219 21.05 7.36 1.63
CA ARG A 219 21.65 6.17 1.01
C ARG A 219 21.46 6.14 -0.53
N ALA A 220 21.49 7.31 -1.17
CA ALA A 220 21.54 7.41 -2.63
C ALA A 220 22.88 6.86 -3.13
N LYS A 221 22.83 6.08 -4.21
CA LYS A 221 23.97 5.43 -4.85
C LYS A 221 24.05 5.85 -6.30
N ARG A 222 25.27 5.92 -6.82
CA ARG A 222 25.53 6.07 -8.25
C ARG A 222 25.00 4.87 -9.04
N ALA A 223 24.58 5.11 -10.28
CA ALA A 223 24.07 4.09 -11.19
C ALA A 223 25.04 2.91 -11.38
N SER A 224 26.34 3.17 -11.38
CA SER A 224 27.40 2.16 -11.48
C SER A 224 27.45 1.19 -10.31
N ASN A 225 27.05 1.64 -9.11
CA ASN A 225 27.09 0.85 -7.88
C ASN A 225 25.77 0.09 -7.62
N LEU A 226 24.78 0.25 -8.50
CA LEU A 226 23.50 -0.43 -8.42
C LEU A 226 23.60 -1.80 -9.13
N THR A 227 23.59 -2.86 -8.34
CA THR A 227 23.57 -4.24 -8.85
C THR A 227 22.18 -4.61 -9.38
N SER A 228 22.16 -5.13 -10.61
CA SER A 228 21.01 -5.63 -11.39
C SER A 228 20.21 -4.59 -12.20
N ASN A 229 20.41 -4.62 -13.52
CA ASN A 229 19.48 -4.12 -14.53
C ASN A 229 18.41 -5.20 -14.77
N MET A 230 17.54 -5.45 -13.79
CA MET A 230 16.35 -6.25 -14.05
C MET A 230 15.44 -5.43 -14.97
N THR A 231 15.11 -5.94 -16.16
CA THR A 231 14.24 -5.24 -17.10
C THR A 231 12.76 -5.60 -16.87
N LEU A 232 11.83 -4.84 -17.46
CA LEU A 232 10.41 -5.17 -17.44
C LEU A 232 10.14 -6.52 -18.12
N ARG A 233 10.89 -6.83 -19.20
CA ARG A 233 10.86 -8.14 -19.87
C ARG A 233 11.26 -9.26 -18.91
N ASP A 234 12.38 -9.09 -18.20
CA ASP A 234 12.85 -10.09 -17.24
C ASP A 234 11.85 -10.30 -16.10
N TYR A 235 11.18 -9.22 -15.65
CA TYR A 235 10.11 -9.32 -14.64
C TYR A 235 8.93 -10.16 -15.13
N LEU A 236 8.40 -9.85 -16.32
CA LEU A 236 7.26 -10.56 -16.88
C LEU A 236 7.58 -12.01 -17.27
N SER A 237 8.87 -12.32 -17.51
CA SER A 237 9.35 -13.66 -17.86
C SER A 237 9.70 -14.51 -16.63
N ARG A 238 9.68 -13.91 -15.44
CA ARG A 238 10.05 -14.59 -14.19
C ARG A 238 8.89 -15.47 -13.70
N LYS A 239 9.23 -16.60 -13.07
CA LYS A 239 8.26 -17.42 -12.35
C LYS A 239 7.56 -16.60 -11.25
N LEU A 240 6.24 -16.74 -11.17
CA LEU A 240 5.38 -16.09 -10.18
C LEU A 240 5.86 -16.41 -8.76
N THR A 241 5.96 -15.39 -7.91
CA THR A 241 6.24 -15.56 -6.48
C THR A 241 5.00 -16.04 -5.73
N LEU A 242 5.18 -16.46 -4.47
CA LEU A 242 4.05 -16.85 -3.61
C LEU A 242 2.98 -15.76 -3.54
N ILE A 243 3.38 -14.48 -3.51
CA ILE A 243 2.45 -13.36 -3.49
C ILE A 243 1.78 -13.16 -4.84
N ASP A 244 2.50 -13.31 -5.95
CA ASP A 244 1.87 -13.23 -7.28
C ASP A 244 0.87 -14.37 -7.50
N ILE A 245 1.16 -15.57 -6.99
CA ILE A 245 0.25 -16.73 -7.02
C ILE A 245 -0.98 -16.46 -6.17
N ARG A 246 -0.77 -16.03 -4.92
CA ARG A 246 -1.85 -15.59 -4.04
C ARG A 246 -2.68 -14.52 -4.74
N ASP A 247 -2.06 -13.54 -5.36
CA ASP A 247 -2.76 -12.47 -6.05
C ASP A 247 -3.50 -12.99 -7.30
N LYS A 248 -2.92 -13.90 -8.06
CA LYS A 248 -3.63 -14.53 -9.18
C LYS A 248 -4.95 -15.20 -8.74
N TYR A 249 -4.91 -15.99 -7.66
CA TYR A 249 -6.06 -16.78 -7.21
C TYR A 249 -6.98 -16.04 -6.24
N LEU A 250 -6.40 -15.27 -5.32
CA LEU A 250 -7.06 -14.53 -4.25
C LEU A 250 -7.12 -13.01 -4.49
N GLY A 251 -6.46 -12.39 -5.50
CA GLY A 251 -6.45 -10.90 -5.74
C GLY A 251 -5.48 -10.30 -6.76
N ILE A 252 -5.75 -9.94 -8.02
CA ILE A 252 -6.32 -8.66 -8.51
C ILE A 252 -6.49 -8.78 -10.06
N TYR A 253 -7.55 -9.41 -10.59
CA TYR A 253 -7.83 -9.35 -12.04
C TYR A 253 -9.33 -9.37 -12.43
N SER A 254 -10.25 -9.54 -11.49
CA SER A 254 -11.69 -9.39 -11.74
C SER A 254 -12.41 -8.78 -10.53
N ARG A 255 -13.25 -7.77 -10.78
CA ARG A 255 -13.67 -6.73 -9.82
C ARG A 255 -14.98 -7.02 -9.09
N ASN A 256 -15.76 -8.05 -9.48
CA ASN A 256 -17.13 -8.18 -8.99
C ASN A 256 -17.37 -9.18 -7.83
N ASN A 257 -16.60 -10.26 -7.65
CA ASN A 257 -16.95 -11.33 -6.66
C ASN A 257 -15.82 -11.70 -5.65
N ARG A 258 -14.79 -10.86 -5.46
CA ARG A 258 -13.54 -11.30 -4.80
C ARG A 258 -13.38 -10.92 -3.33
N SER A 259 -14.07 -9.89 -2.84
CA SER A 259 -14.23 -9.66 -1.40
C SER A 259 -14.76 -10.93 -0.72
N ASP A 260 -15.68 -11.59 -1.40
CA ASP A 260 -16.47 -12.68 -0.86
C ASP A 260 -15.63 -13.96 -0.78
N ILE A 261 -14.84 -14.29 -1.81
CA ILE A 261 -13.93 -15.46 -1.76
C ILE A 261 -12.88 -15.29 -0.65
N ARG A 262 -12.29 -14.10 -0.51
CA ARG A 262 -11.32 -13.83 0.56
C ARG A 262 -11.96 -13.94 1.94
N ALA A 263 -13.14 -13.34 2.11
CA ALA A 263 -13.89 -13.41 3.35
C ALA A 263 -14.26 -14.86 3.68
N MET A 264 -14.74 -15.63 2.71
CA MET A 264 -15.04 -17.05 2.85
C MET A 264 -13.80 -17.86 3.27
N VAL A 265 -12.66 -17.68 2.59
CA VAL A 265 -11.41 -18.38 2.93
C VAL A 265 -10.94 -18.02 4.34
N LEU A 266 -11.01 -16.75 4.73
CA LEU A 266 -10.66 -16.32 6.09
C LEU A 266 -11.61 -16.92 7.13
N VAL A 267 -12.91 -16.91 6.88
CA VAL A 267 -13.92 -17.50 7.79
C VAL A 267 -13.65 -18.99 7.97
N VAL A 268 -13.45 -19.74 6.87
CA VAL A 268 -13.14 -21.18 6.94
C VAL A 268 -11.83 -21.43 7.70
N ALA A 269 -10.77 -20.65 7.40
CA ALA A 269 -9.50 -20.80 8.09
C ALA A 269 -9.60 -20.49 9.60
N ILE A 270 -10.34 -19.44 9.98
CA ILE A 270 -10.60 -19.10 11.38
C ILE A 270 -11.39 -20.22 12.07
N LEU A 271 -12.41 -20.79 11.43
CA LEU A 271 -13.17 -21.92 11.98
C LEU A 271 -12.27 -23.14 12.23
N ILE A 272 -11.36 -23.47 11.29
CA ILE A 272 -10.41 -24.56 11.50
C ILE A 272 -9.44 -24.24 12.63
N VAL A 273 -8.88 -23.02 12.68
CA VAL A 273 -7.99 -22.57 13.78
C VAL A 273 -8.68 -22.69 15.13
N THR A 274 -9.93 -22.23 15.24
CA THR A 274 -10.69 -22.29 16.50
C THR A 274 -10.99 -23.73 16.91
N ALA A 275 -11.45 -24.57 15.99
CA ALA A 275 -11.74 -25.98 16.26
C ALA A 275 -10.48 -26.75 16.68
N THR A 276 -9.37 -26.56 15.97
CA THR A 276 -8.10 -27.24 16.26
C THR A 276 -7.42 -26.73 17.53
N TYR A 277 -7.56 -25.44 17.86
CA TYR A 277 -7.09 -24.90 19.14
C TYR A 277 -7.87 -25.50 20.32
N GLN A 278 -9.20 -25.56 20.22
CA GLN A 278 -10.06 -26.18 21.23
C GLN A 278 -9.78 -27.69 21.38
N ALA A 279 -9.64 -28.41 20.28
CA ALA A 279 -9.30 -29.82 20.28
C ALA A 279 -7.91 -30.09 20.89
N GLY A 280 -6.96 -29.17 20.71
CA GLY A 280 -5.65 -29.23 21.33
C GLY A 280 -5.69 -29.04 22.86
N LEU A 281 -6.61 -28.19 23.35
CA LEU A 281 -6.82 -27.92 24.77
C LEU A 281 -7.79 -28.89 25.46
N ASN A 282 -8.57 -29.65 24.71
CA ASN A 282 -9.49 -30.66 25.24
C ASN A 282 -9.28 -31.99 24.51
N PRO A 283 -8.13 -32.66 24.74
CA PRO A 283 -7.80 -33.89 24.04
C PRO A 283 -8.72 -35.04 24.43
N PRO A 284 -8.95 -36.00 23.51
CA PRO A 284 -9.65 -37.24 23.82
C PRO A 284 -8.97 -37.95 25.00
N GLY A 285 -9.74 -38.29 26.03
CA GLY A 285 -9.25 -38.91 27.26
C GLY A 285 -9.03 -37.94 28.43
N GLY A 286 -8.96 -36.64 28.19
CA GLY A 286 -8.85 -35.63 29.24
C GLY A 286 -7.47 -35.57 29.92
N TYR A 287 -7.45 -35.01 31.12
CA TYR A 287 -6.25 -34.69 31.89
C TYR A 287 -6.23 -35.37 33.25
N TRP A 288 -5.03 -35.77 33.69
CA TRP A 288 -4.80 -36.14 35.07
C TRP A 288 -5.09 -34.95 35.99
N GLN A 289 -5.80 -35.21 37.08
CA GLN A 289 -6.15 -34.19 38.09
C GLN A 289 -5.17 -34.16 39.26
N ASP A 290 -4.35 -35.20 39.39
CA ASP A 290 -3.43 -35.44 40.48
C ASP A 290 -2.01 -35.80 39.98
N ASN A 291 -1.06 -35.82 40.92
CA ASN A 291 0.32 -36.20 40.67
C ASN A 291 0.56 -37.61 41.24
N TYR A 292 1.02 -38.54 40.41
CA TYR A 292 1.37 -39.89 40.82
C TYR A 292 2.82 -40.21 40.43
N LYS A 293 3.65 -40.55 41.41
CA LYS A 293 5.01 -41.07 41.23
C LYS A 293 5.12 -42.41 41.96
N PRO A 294 5.39 -43.52 41.26
CA PRO A 294 5.60 -44.78 41.94
C PRO A 294 6.86 -44.68 42.81
N ALA A 295 6.78 -45.15 44.05
CA ALA A 295 7.93 -45.21 44.95
C ALA A 295 8.98 -46.14 44.35
N THR A 296 10.23 -45.67 44.23
CA THR A 296 11.38 -46.54 43.94
C THR A 296 11.59 -47.43 45.15
N THR A 297 11.14 -48.68 45.08
CA THR A 297 11.41 -49.70 46.10
C THR A 297 12.91 -49.98 46.14
N ASN A 298 13.62 -49.33 47.05
CA ASN A 298 14.89 -49.82 47.57
C ASN A 298 14.57 -50.77 48.72
N ASN A 299 14.75 -52.08 48.47
CA ASN A 299 14.78 -53.23 49.38
C ASN A 299 14.34 -53.03 50.84
N GLY A 300 13.26 -53.74 51.21
CA GLY A 300 12.91 -54.01 52.60
C GLY A 300 11.50 -54.58 52.70
N SER A 301 11.40 -55.85 53.07
CA SER A 301 10.17 -56.60 53.28
C SER A 301 9.13 -55.88 54.14
N SER A 302 7.92 -55.71 53.61
CA SER A 302 6.69 -55.73 54.44
C SER A 302 5.47 -56.00 53.57
N SER A 303 4.88 -57.16 53.84
CA SER A 303 3.55 -57.60 53.43
C SER A 303 2.51 -56.48 53.65
N ALA A 304 1.71 -56.20 52.63
CA ALA A 304 0.45 -55.48 52.76
C ALA A 304 -0.59 -56.14 51.85
N ASN A 305 -1.47 -56.92 52.48
CA ASN A 305 -2.70 -57.44 51.91
C ASN A 305 -3.72 -56.31 51.71
N ASN A 306 -4.53 -56.48 50.65
CA ASN A 306 -5.83 -55.85 50.37
C ASN A 306 -5.78 -54.34 50.04
N THR A 307 -6.40 -53.86 48.97
CA THR A 307 -7.76 -54.15 48.51
C THR A 307 -7.91 -54.03 47.00
N ASN A 308 -8.83 -54.84 46.47
CA ASN A 308 -9.44 -54.72 45.15
C ASN A 308 -9.69 -53.27 44.71
N THR A 309 -8.97 -52.82 43.69
CA THR A 309 -9.50 -51.89 42.68
C THR A 309 -9.36 -52.54 41.32
N SER A 310 -10.30 -53.43 41.01
CA SER A 310 -10.57 -53.81 39.64
C SER A 310 -11.13 -52.61 38.89
N LEU A 311 -10.33 -51.96 38.03
CA LEU A 311 -10.72 -51.51 36.69
C LEU A 311 -9.58 -50.70 36.05
N GLY A 312 -8.70 -51.41 35.32
CA GLY A 312 -8.00 -50.88 34.16
C GLY A 312 -6.68 -50.12 34.38
N GLN A 313 -5.59 -50.84 34.14
CA GLN A 313 -4.21 -50.37 33.86
C GLN A 313 -3.41 -49.82 35.06
N ASP A 314 -2.25 -50.43 35.30
CA ASP A 314 -1.23 -49.95 36.25
C ASP A 314 -1.03 -48.43 36.12
N PRO A 315 -1.09 -47.66 37.22
CA PRO A 315 -0.92 -46.22 37.15
C PRO A 315 0.52 -45.91 36.72
N ARG A 316 0.68 -45.48 35.46
CA ARG A 316 1.92 -44.89 34.96
C ARG A 316 2.24 -43.60 35.74
N PRO A 317 3.51 -43.25 35.99
CA PRO A 317 3.85 -41.95 36.57
C PRO A 317 3.24 -40.83 35.75
N HIS A 318 2.52 -39.93 36.40
CA HIS A 318 1.83 -38.81 35.76
C HIS A 318 1.80 -37.58 36.65
N TYR A 319 1.62 -36.42 36.03
CA TYR A 319 1.45 -35.14 36.70
C TYR A 319 0.12 -34.52 36.31
N ALA A 320 -0.45 -33.73 37.21
CA ALA A 320 -1.67 -32.98 36.96
C ALA A 320 -1.50 -32.08 35.72
N GLY A 321 -2.50 -32.07 34.84
CA GLY A 321 -2.45 -31.36 33.56
C GLY A 321 -1.82 -32.13 32.39
N GLN A 322 -1.34 -33.37 32.59
CA GLN A 322 -0.88 -34.23 31.49
C GLN A 322 -2.02 -35.05 30.86
N ILE A 323 -1.90 -35.40 29.58
CA ILE A 323 -2.94 -36.12 28.83
C ILE A 323 -3.08 -37.58 29.29
N ILE A 324 -4.33 -38.01 29.46
CA ILE A 324 -4.72 -39.42 29.65
C ILE A 324 -4.95 -40.08 28.29
N MET A 325 -3.89 -40.22 27.47
CA MET A 325 -3.97 -40.92 26.19
C MET A 325 -2.83 -41.91 25.99
N LYS A 326 -3.09 -42.97 25.20
CA LYS A 326 -2.08 -43.95 24.77
C LYS A 326 -1.08 -43.29 23.81
N PRO A 327 0.23 -43.60 23.87
CA PRO A 327 1.25 -42.97 23.04
C PRO A 327 0.96 -42.92 21.54
N PHE A 328 0.49 -44.02 20.94
CA PHE A 328 0.20 -44.08 19.50
C PHE A 328 -0.90 -43.09 19.08
N ASN A 329 -2.04 -43.12 19.78
CA ASN A 329 -3.16 -42.21 19.52
C ASN A 329 -2.77 -40.75 19.78
N LEU A 330 -1.90 -40.52 20.76
CA LEU A 330 -1.41 -39.19 21.10
C LEU A 330 -0.62 -38.56 19.96
N PHE A 331 0.38 -39.25 19.42
CA PHE A 331 1.13 -38.69 18.30
C PHE A 331 0.25 -38.55 17.05
N TYR A 332 -0.60 -39.52 16.75
CA TYR A 332 -1.47 -39.47 15.58
C TYR A 332 -2.44 -38.28 15.62
N PHE A 333 -3.19 -38.12 16.72
CA PHE A 333 -4.17 -37.05 16.85
C PHE A 333 -3.49 -35.66 16.82
N PHE A 334 -2.45 -35.46 17.63
CA PHE A 334 -1.81 -34.15 17.75
C PHE A 334 -0.97 -33.77 16.53
N THR A 335 -0.46 -34.73 15.76
CA THR A 335 0.22 -34.40 14.48
C THR A 335 -0.78 -33.88 13.46
N LEU A 336 -1.92 -34.55 13.27
CA LEU A 336 -2.97 -34.11 12.35
C LEU A 336 -3.61 -32.78 12.80
N ASN A 337 -3.92 -32.66 14.09
CA ASN A 337 -4.51 -31.43 14.65
C ASN A 337 -3.58 -30.23 14.48
N SER A 338 -2.30 -30.39 14.83
CA SER A 338 -1.31 -29.31 14.68
C SER A 338 -1.04 -28.98 13.21
N LEU A 339 -1.03 -29.96 12.31
CA LEU A 339 -0.90 -29.71 10.88
C LEU A 339 -2.06 -28.85 10.35
N ALA A 340 -3.30 -29.20 10.69
CA ALA A 340 -4.49 -28.42 10.32
C ALA A 340 -4.46 -27.00 10.92
N PHE A 341 -4.05 -26.85 12.18
CA PHE A 341 -3.88 -25.57 12.85
C PHE A 341 -2.83 -24.69 12.13
N TYR A 342 -1.61 -25.20 11.92
CA TYR A 342 -0.53 -24.42 11.30
C TYR A 342 -0.83 -24.07 9.84
N LEU A 343 -1.39 -24.99 9.05
CA LEU A 343 -1.79 -24.69 7.67
C LEU A 343 -2.88 -23.61 7.63
N SER A 344 -3.82 -23.62 8.57
CA SER A 344 -4.89 -22.61 8.63
C SER A 344 -4.38 -21.26 9.13
N VAL A 345 -3.44 -21.22 10.08
CA VAL A 345 -2.76 -19.96 10.45
C VAL A 345 -1.92 -19.45 9.28
N TRP A 346 -1.23 -20.34 8.56
CA TRP A 346 -0.45 -19.96 7.38
C TRP A 346 -1.32 -19.34 6.29
N THR A 347 -2.49 -19.91 5.99
CA THR A 347 -3.43 -19.32 5.01
C THR A 347 -3.94 -17.96 5.46
N ILE A 348 -4.28 -17.79 6.74
CA ILE A 348 -4.65 -16.48 7.30
C ILE A 348 -3.52 -15.48 7.07
N LEU A 349 -2.28 -15.82 7.45
CA LEU A 349 -1.11 -14.96 7.30
C LEU A 349 -0.89 -14.55 5.84
N VAL A 350 -0.93 -15.49 4.90
CA VAL A 350 -0.75 -15.23 3.46
C VAL A 350 -1.85 -14.31 2.91
N VAL A 351 -3.11 -14.50 3.33
CA VAL A 351 -4.24 -13.69 2.88
C VAL A 351 -4.16 -12.26 3.43
N ILE A 352 -3.83 -12.08 4.71
CA ILE A 352 -3.73 -10.73 5.32
C ILE A 352 -2.44 -9.99 4.92
N THR A 353 -1.45 -10.68 4.37
CA THR A 353 -0.16 -10.09 3.98
C THR A 353 -0.40 -8.90 3.01
N GLY A 354 0.02 -7.70 3.38
CA GLY A 354 -0.03 -6.52 2.49
C GLY A 354 -1.27 -5.62 2.62
N PHE A 355 -2.17 -5.88 3.57
CA PHE A 355 -3.24 -4.96 3.93
C PHE A 355 -2.78 -3.88 4.93
N PRO A 356 -3.38 -2.68 4.93
CA PRO A 356 -3.21 -1.72 6.01
C PRO A 356 -3.65 -2.36 7.35
N TYR A 357 -2.93 -2.07 8.43
CA TYR A 357 -3.12 -2.67 9.77
C TYR A 357 -2.79 -4.17 9.92
N SER A 358 -2.29 -4.84 8.87
CA SER A 358 -1.88 -6.24 8.95
C SER A 358 -0.86 -6.52 10.06
N VAL A 359 0.00 -5.56 10.39
CA VAL A 359 1.02 -5.69 11.46
C VAL A 359 0.41 -6.11 12.80
N ILE A 360 -0.74 -5.55 13.19
CA ILE A 360 -1.39 -5.90 14.46
C ILE A 360 -1.83 -7.36 14.43
N LEU A 361 -2.47 -7.79 13.33
CA LEU A 361 -2.90 -9.17 13.14
C LEU A 361 -1.71 -10.15 13.10
N TYR A 362 -0.57 -9.75 12.51
CA TYR A 362 0.68 -10.53 12.58
C TYR A 362 1.17 -10.70 14.02
N VAL A 363 1.16 -9.63 14.82
CA VAL A 363 1.55 -9.71 16.24
C VAL A 363 0.60 -10.61 17.03
N CYS A 364 -0.72 -10.45 16.85
CA CYS A 364 -1.72 -11.30 17.52
C CYS A 364 -1.58 -12.79 17.15
N THR A 365 -1.37 -13.10 15.87
CA THR A 365 -1.17 -14.50 15.42
C THR A 365 0.15 -15.07 15.90
N CYS A 366 1.21 -14.27 16.04
CA CYS A 366 2.46 -14.69 16.67
C CYS A 366 2.22 -15.13 18.14
N PHE A 367 1.52 -14.31 18.91
CA PHE A 367 1.15 -14.67 20.29
C PHE A 367 0.24 -15.91 20.34
N LEU A 368 -0.70 -16.05 19.40
CA LEU A 368 -1.54 -17.25 19.29
C LEU A 368 -0.68 -18.50 19.06
N LEU A 369 0.25 -18.47 18.09
CA LEU A 369 1.15 -19.60 17.80
C LEU A 369 2.03 -19.96 19.00
N LEU A 370 2.56 -18.96 19.73
CA LEU A 370 3.35 -19.17 20.93
C LEU A 370 2.51 -19.77 22.07
N SER A 371 1.28 -19.29 22.26
CA SER A 371 0.36 -19.83 23.27
C SER A 371 0.00 -21.28 22.98
N TYR A 372 -0.26 -21.63 21.72
CA TYR A 372 -0.57 -23.00 21.30
C TYR A 372 0.64 -23.93 21.45
N TYR A 373 1.84 -23.45 21.12
CA TYR A 373 3.06 -24.22 21.32
C TYR A 373 3.29 -24.52 22.81
N THR A 374 3.20 -23.50 23.67
CA THR A 374 3.42 -23.65 25.11
C THR A 374 2.36 -24.53 25.77
N SER A 375 1.10 -24.44 25.35
CA SER A 375 0.05 -25.35 25.81
C SER A 375 0.34 -26.80 25.42
N LEU A 376 0.69 -27.07 24.16
CA LEU A 376 1.04 -28.43 23.73
C LEU A 376 2.27 -28.98 24.48
N VAL A 377 3.31 -28.19 24.66
CA VAL A 377 4.54 -28.64 25.35
C VAL A 377 4.28 -29.02 26.80
N SER A 378 3.42 -28.28 27.50
CA SER A 378 3.08 -28.50 28.91
C SER A 378 2.15 -29.69 29.12
N ILE A 379 1.22 -29.91 28.19
CA ILE A 379 0.22 -30.97 28.24
C ILE A 379 0.83 -32.36 27.94
N PHE A 380 1.92 -32.44 27.16
CA PHE A 380 2.53 -33.71 26.78
C PHE A 380 3.08 -34.50 27.99
N PRO A 381 2.77 -35.80 28.12
CA PRO A 381 3.18 -36.59 29.28
C PRO A 381 4.69 -36.82 29.31
N SER A 382 5.26 -36.87 30.52
CA SER A 382 6.65 -37.20 30.78
C SER A 382 6.75 -38.66 31.22
N GLN A 383 7.28 -39.56 30.38
CA GLN A 383 7.49 -40.96 30.73
C GLN A 383 8.99 -41.25 30.93
N PRO A 384 9.50 -41.23 32.18
CA PRO A 384 10.93 -41.44 32.45
C PRO A 384 11.41 -42.87 32.12
N ASN A 385 10.49 -43.84 32.06
CA ASN A 385 10.85 -45.26 31.92
C ASN A 385 11.06 -45.72 30.46
N SER A 386 10.75 -44.88 29.46
CA SER A 386 10.96 -45.23 28.05
C SER A 386 11.77 -44.16 27.29
N SER A 387 12.98 -44.54 26.89
CA SER A 387 13.89 -43.71 26.10
C SER A 387 13.29 -43.35 24.73
N ILE A 388 12.61 -44.30 24.08
CA ILE A 388 11.97 -44.13 22.76
C ILE A 388 10.87 -43.07 22.82
N PHE A 389 10.02 -43.10 23.84
CA PHE A 389 8.94 -42.11 23.98
C PHE A 389 9.49 -40.73 24.28
N THR A 390 10.49 -40.63 25.16
CA THR A 390 11.14 -39.36 25.50
C THR A 390 11.80 -38.73 24.28
N ALA A 391 12.50 -39.54 23.46
CA ALA A 391 13.06 -39.10 22.19
C ALA A 391 11.97 -38.64 21.20
N ALA A 392 10.91 -39.43 21.01
CA ALA A 392 9.80 -39.10 20.11
C ALA A 392 9.05 -37.82 20.54
N SER A 393 8.80 -37.65 21.84
CA SER A 393 8.17 -36.45 22.42
C SER A 393 9.04 -35.21 22.21
N THR A 394 10.35 -35.33 22.45
CA THR A 394 11.32 -34.23 22.23
C THR A 394 11.38 -33.85 20.75
N SER A 395 11.49 -34.83 19.84
CA SER A 395 11.48 -34.59 18.40
C SER A 395 10.18 -33.93 17.93
N TYR A 396 9.02 -34.36 18.45
CA TYR A 396 7.74 -33.72 18.14
C TYR A 396 7.68 -32.26 18.62
N LYS A 397 8.14 -31.97 19.84
CA LYS A 397 8.21 -30.59 20.36
C LYS A 397 9.12 -29.71 19.51
N ASN A 398 10.26 -30.23 19.05
CA ASN A 398 11.15 -29.52 18.14
C ASN A 398 10.50 -29.29 16.77
N LEU A 399 9.79 -30.28 16.23
CA LEU A 399 9.05 -30.16 14.97
C LEU A 399 7.94 -29.09 15.06
N LEU A 400 7.21 -29.03 16.16
CA LEU A 400 6.21 -27.98 16.41
C LEU A 400 6.84 -26.59 16.45
N TYR A 401 7.99 -26.45 17.10
CA TYR A 401 8.71 -25.17 17.16
C TYR A 401 9.17 -24.71 15.77
N VAL A 402 9.78 -25.61 15.00
CA VAL A 402 10.25 -25.31 13.63
C VAL A 402 9.08 -24.98 12.70
N SER A 403 7.98 -25.73 12.79
CA SER A 403 6.78 -25.47 11.97
C SER A 403 6.10 -24.14 12.34
N ALA A 404 6.00 -23.78 13.62
CA ALA A 404 5.50 -22.48 14.05
C ALA A 404 6.36 -21.33 13.49
N ALA A 405 7.69 -21.46 13.58
CA ALA A 405 8.61 -20.48 13.01
C ALA A 405 8.48 -20.38 11.49
N ALA A 406 8.42 -21.51 10.78
CA ALA A 406 8.26 -21.55 9.33
C ALA A 406 6.94 -20.90 8.86
N THR A 407 5.83 -21.21 9.54
CA THR A 407 4.51 -20.64 9.26
C THR A 407 4.53 -19.11 9.32
N TYR A 408 5.29 -18.53 10.25
CA TYR A 408 5.39 -17.08 10.42
C TYR A 408 6.42 -16.44 9.48
N VAL A 409 7.61 -17.03 9.35
CA VAL A 409 8.75 -16.43 8.64
C VAL A 409 8.56 -16.47 7.11
N ILE A 410 8.00 -17.55 6.55
CA ILE A 410 7.88 -17.72 5.10
C ILE A 410 7.02 -16.61 4.45
N PRO A 411 5.80 -16.30 4.94
CA PRO A 411 4.98 -15.21 4.39
C PRO A 411 5.67 -13.84 4.48
N VAL A 412 6.37 -13.57 5.59
CA VAL A 412 7.08 -12.31 5.82
C VAL A 412 8.24 -12.14 4.83
N ILE A 413 9.07 -13.18 4.64
CA ILE A 413 10.16 -13.15 3.65
C ILE A 413 9.59 -12.99 2.24
N ALA A 414 8.51 -13.70 1.92
CA ALA A 414 7.84 -13.57 0.63
C ALA A 414 7.38 -12.12 0.39
N LEU A 415 6.78 -11.45 1.39
CA LEU A 415 6.35 -10.05 1.33
C LEU A 415 7.51 -9.10 1.08
N VAL A 416 8.56 -9.20 1.87
CA VAL A 416 9.73 -8.34 1.72
C VAL A 416 10.35 -8.51 0.33
N LYS A 417 10.41 -9.75 -0.18
CA LYS A 417 10.91 -10.03 -1.53
C LYS A 417 9.98 -9.45 -2.60
N HIS A 418 8.67 -9.58 -2.45
CA HIS A 418 7.69 -9.05 -3.40
C HIS A 418 7.70 -7.52 -3.42
N GLU A 419 7.66 -6.84 -2.28
CA GLU A 419 7.71 -5.37 -2.20
C GLU A 419 9.01 -4.81 -2.80
N ARG A 420 10.16 -5.47 -2.57
CA ARG A 420 11.42 -5.09 -3.24
C ARG A 420 11.33 -5.19 -4.76
N VAL A 421 10.66 -6.21 -5.29
CA VAL A 421 10.50 -6.39 -6.74
C VAL A 421 9.46 -5.40 -7.29
N LYS A 422 8.32 -5.25 -6.61
CA LYS A 422 7.27 -4.29 -6.96
C LYS A 422 7.82 -2.86 -7.04
N ASN A 423 8.61 -2.43 -6.05
CA ASN A 423 9.25 -1.11 -6.06
C ASN A 423 10.23 -0.93 -7.23
N ARG A 424 10.93 -1.99 -7.65
CA ARG A 424 11.75 -1.97 -8.87
C ARG A 424 10.87 -1.86 -10.11
N VAL A 425 9.77 -2.61 -10.21
CA VAL A 425 8.85 -2.57 -11.36
C VAL A 425 8.16 -1.22 -11.49
N VAL A 426 7.70 -0.64 -10.39
CA VAL A 426 7.11 0.70 -10.36
C VAL A 426 8.10 1.73 -10.90
N SER A 427 9.39 1.63 -10.55
CA SER A 427 10.43 2.51 -11.11
C SER A 427 10.74 2.28 -12.61
N MET A 428 10.36 1.11 -13.16
CA MET A 428 10.49 0.77 -14.58
C MET A 428 9.26 1.16 -15.39
N ARG A 429 8.12 1.40 -14.75
CA ARG A 429 6.88 1.73 -15.43
C ARG A 429 6.98 3.16 -15.97
N GLY A 430 6.84 3.31 -17.29
CA GLY A 430 6.57 4.62 -17.89
C GLY A 430 5.20 5.15 -17.44
N ASN A 431 4.96 6.45 -17.60
CA ASN A 431 3.72 7.07 -17.15
C ASN A 431 2.49 6.34 -17.72
N ARG A 432 1.45 6.21 -16.89
CA ARG A 432 0.14 5.79 -17.41
C ARG A 432 -0.34 6.91 -18.33
N VAL A 433 -0.22 6.71 -19.64
CA VAL A 433 -0.98 7.52 -20.60
C VAL A 433 -2.44 7.26 -20.27
N ALA A 434 -3.15 8.28 -19.79
CA ALA A 434 -4.57 8.17 -19.53
C ALA A 434 -5.26 7.75 -20.83
N THR A 435 -5.81 6.53 -20.86
CA THR A 435 -6.71 6.12 -21.93
C THR A 435 -7.97 6.96 -21.82
N TYR A 436 -8.21 7.79 -22.82
CA TYR A 436 -9.41 8.62 -22.92
C TYR A 436 -10.64 7.72 -22.96
N PRO A 437 -11.74 8.04 -22.24
CA PRO A 437 -13.04 7.57 -22.68
C PRO A 437 -13.29 8.22 -24.05
N GLU A 438 -13.59 7.40 -25.06
CA GLU A 438 -14.14 7.90 -26.32
C GLU A 438 -15.36 8.77 -26.00
N ILE A 439 -15.42 9.91 -26.68
CA ILE A 439 -16.25 11.09 -26.38
C ILE A 439 -17.75 10.78 -26.40
#